data_AF-A0A7L4RGA4-F1
#
_entry.id   AF-A0A7L4RGA4-F1
#
_cell.length_a   1.000
_cell.length_b   1.000
_cell.length_c   1.000
_cell.angle_alpha   90.00
_cell.angle_beta   90.00
_cell.angle_gamma   90.00
#
_symmetry.space_group_name_H-M   'P 1'
#
loop_
_entity.id
_entity.type
_entity.pdbx_description
1 polymer ?
#
loop_
_entity_poly.entity_id
_entity_poly.type
_entity_poly.pdbx_seq_one_letter_code
_entity_poly.pdbx_strand_id
1 'polypeptide(L)' 'HLKFVTIHPFADGNGRISRLLMNFVLQKHGFPLLNIPYVNRAGYYSALERSQVKKNSSIFVQWFFKKYVKEQKVHAGDRL' A
#
# COMPACT_ATOMS: atom_id res chain seq x y z
N HIS A 1 4.26 3.69 -6.15
CA HIS A 1 2.86 3.24 -5.99
C HIS A 1 1.86 4.24 -6.59
N LEU A 2 1.51 5.34 -5.91
CA LEU A 2 0.43 6.26 -6.34
C LEU A 2 0.57 6.78 -7.77
N LYS A 3 1.75 7.30 -8.13
CA LYS A 3 2.00 7.81 -9.49
C LYS A 3 1.75 6.74 -10.55
N PHE A 4 2.26 5.53 -10.35
CA PHE A 4 2.12 4.42 -11.30
C PHE A 4 0.66 4.01 -11.48
N VAL A 5 -0.09 3.82 -10.39
CA VAL A 5 -1.50 3.42 -10.49
C VAL A 5 -2.38 4.52 -11.10
N THR A 6 -2.01 5.80 -10.91
CA THR A 6 -2.69 6.94 -11.53
C THR A 6 -2.39 7.06 -13.03
N ILE A 7 -1.15 6.81 -13.47
CA ILE A 7 -0.80 6.81 -14.91
C ILE A 7 -1.49 5.66 -15.65
N HIS A 8 -1.68 4.53 -14.95
CA HIS A 8 -2.40 3.35 -15.46
C HIS A 8 -1.90 2.85 -16.85
N PRO A 9 -0.60 2.54 -16.99
CA PRO A 9 0.03 2.30 -18.30
C PRO A 9 -0.34 0.97 -18.98
N PHE A 10 -0.92 0.01 -18.25
CA PHE A 10 -1.28 -1.31 -18.80
C PHE A 10 -2.80 -1.47 -18.91
N ALA A 11 -3.26 -2.36 -19.80
CA ALA A 11 -4.69 -2.68 -19.94
C ALA A 11 -5.29 -3.32 -18.68
N ASP A 12 -4.53 -4.18 -18.00
CA ASP A 12 -4.88 -4.79 -16.72
C ASP A 12 -3.60 -4.96 -15.87
N GLY A 13 -3.76 -5.20 -14.57
CA GLY A 13 -2.67 -5.56 -13.67
C GLY A 13 -2.03 -4.38 -12.95
N ASN A 14 -2.40 -3.14 -13.25
CA ASN A 14 -1.78 -1.95 -12.66
C ASN A 14 -1.81 -1.96 -11.13
N GLY A 15 -2.93 -2.36 -10.52
CA GLY A 15 -3.03 -2.49 -9.06
C GLY A 15 -2.09 -3.56 -8.48
N ARG A 16 -1.90 -4.68 -9.18
CA ARG A 16 -0.98 -5.76 -8.77
C ARG A 16 0.47 -5.29 -8.86
N ILE A 17 0.86 -4.70 -10.00
CA ILE A 17 2.20 -4.17 -10.22
C ILE A 17 2.52 -3.02 -9.24
N SER A 18 1.54 -2.16 -8.93
CA SER A 18 1.73 -1.08 -7.96
C SER A 18 2.09 -1.59 -6.57
N ARG A 19 1.41 -2.63 -6.09
CA ARG A 19 1.69 -3.26 -4.79
C ARG A 19 3.01 -4.01 -4.80
N LEU A 20 3.35 -4.69 -5.90
CA LEU A 20 4.66 -5.30 -6.08
C LEU A 20 5.78 -4.25 -6.03
N LEU A 21 5.64 -3.13 -6.75
CA LEU A 21 6.60 -2.02 -6.72
C LEU A 21 6.76 -1.43 -5.30
N MET A 22 5.66 -1.30 -4.56
CA MET A 22 5.69 -0.86 -3.17
C MET A 22 6.48 -1.83 -2.29
N ASN A 23 6.20 -3.13 -2.40
CA ASN A 23 6.91 -4.18 -1.65
C ASN A 23 8.37 -4.33 -2.07
N PHE A 24 8.69 -4.13 -3.34
CA PHE A 24 10.07 -4.10 -3.84
C PHE A 24 10.89 -3.00 -3.17
N VAL A 25 10.33 -1.79 -3.02
CA VAL A 25 11.00 -0.69 -2.31
C VAL A 25 11.18 -1.02 -0.84
N LEU A 26 10.17 -1.57 -0.16
CA LEU A 26 10.28 -2.00 1.24
C LEU A 26 11.42 -3.02 1.41
N GLN A 27 11.42 -4.07 0.58
CA GLN A 27 12.43 -5.12 0.61
C GLN A 27 13.83 -4.58 0.36
N LYS A 28 14.00 -3.70 -0.64
CA LYS A 28 15.29 -3.08 -0.96
C LYS A 28 15.89 -2.32 0.22
N HIS A 29 15.05 -1.80 1.11
CA HIS A 29 15.48 -1.06 2.31
C HIS A 29 15.38 -1.89 3.60
N GLY A 30 15.24 -3.22 3.51
CA GLY A 30 15.24 -4.11 4.68
C GLY A 30 13.95 -4.08 5.51
N PHE A 31 12.89 -3.47 4.98
CA PHE A 31 11.60 -3.43 5.65
C PHE A 31 10.77 -4.68 5.33
N PRO A 32 10.06 -5.26 6.32
CA PRO A 32 9.08 -6.31 6.06
C PRO A 32 8.06 -5.92 5.00
N LEU A 33 7.63 -6.89 4.20
CA LEU A 33 6.62 -6.67 3.16
C LEU A 33 5.26 -6.33 3.79
N LEU A 34 4.44 -5.59 3.04
CA LEU A 34 3.06 -5.32 3.43
C LEU A 34 2.09 -6.15 2.57
N ASN A 35 1.32 -7.01 3.21
CA ASN A 35 0.19 -7.68 2.59
C ASN A 35 -1.08 -6.82 2.70
N ILE A 36 -1.79 -6.67 1.58
CA ILE A 36 -3.12 -6.01 1.52
C ILE A 36 -4.10 -7.08 1.04
N PRO A 37 -4.71 -7.85 1.98
CA PRO A 37 -5.53 -8.99 1.63
C PRO A 37 -6.85 -8.54 0.97
N TYR A 38 -7.36 -9.38 0.07
CA TYR A 38 -8.58 -9.09 -0.67
C TYR A 38 -9.76 -8.75 0.25
N VAL A 39 -9.90 -9.50 1.34
CA VAL A 39 -10.97 -9.35 2.34
C VAL A 39 -10.96 -8.01 3.07
N ASN A 40 -9.85 -7.27 3.06
CA ASN A 40 -9.71 -6.00 3.79
C ASN A 40 -9.07 -4.89 2.94
N ARG A 41 -9.47 -4.82 1.66
CA ARG A 41 -8.97 -3.82 0.71
C ARG A 41 -9.80 -2.54 0.62
N ALA A 42 -10.94 -2.47 1.32
CA ALA A 42 -11.80 -1.28 1.30
C ALA A 42 -11.05 -0.02 1.76
N GLY A 43 -10.31 -0.12 2.86
CA GLY A 43 -9.49 1.00 3.35
C GLY A 43 -8.39 1.42 2.38
N TYR A 44 -7.77 0.47 1.68
CA TYR A 44 -6.76 0.74 0.65
C TYR A 44 -7.35 1.54 -0.52
N TYR A 45 -8.48 1.09 -1.08
CA TYR A 45 -9.11 1.78 -2.20
C TYR A 45 -9.65 3.15 -1.80
N SER A 46 -10.25 3.28 -0.62
CA SER A 46 -10.73 4.58 -0.11
C SER A 46 -9.57 5.57 0.06
N ALA A 47 -8.43 5.14 0.62
CA ALA A 47 -7.26 5.99 0.76
C ALA A 47 -6.68 6.40 -0.61
N LEU A 48 -6.63 5.48 -1.56
CA LEU A 48 -6.18 5.73 -2.93
C LEU A 48 -7.08 6.77 -3.62
N GLU A 49 -8.38 6.52 -3.67
CA GLU A 49 -9.37 7.40 -4.29
C GLU A 49 -9.34 8.81 -3.68
N ARG A 50 -9.36 8.91 -2.34
CA ARG A 50 -9.30 10.21 -1.65
C ARG A 50 -8.01 10.96 -1.95
N SER A 51 -6.88 10.27 -2.07
CA SER A 51 -5.61 10.90 -2.43
C SER A 51 -5.62 11.48 -3.84
N GLN A 52 -6.31 10.81 -4.78
CA GLN A 52 -6.45 11.26 -6.17
C GLN A 52 -7.44 12.43 -6.28
N VAL A 53 -8.64 12.29 -5.71
CA VAL A 53 -9.69 13.32 -5.73
C VAL A 53 -9.22 14.63 -5.07
N LYS A 54 -8.56 14.53 -3.92
CA LYS A 54 -8.04 15.70 -3.19
C LYS A 54 -6.67 16.16 -3.68
N LYS A 55 -6.08 15.48 -4.68
CA LYS A 55 -4.70 15.71 -5.16
C LYS A 55 -3.68 15.78 -4.00
N ASN A 56 -3.88 14.99 -2.97
CA ASN A 56 -3.10 15.01 -1.74
C ASN A 56 -2.59 13.61 -1.40
N SER A 57 -1.32 13.37 -1.71
CA SER A 57 -0.67 12.08 -1.47
C SER A 57 -0.53 11.71 0.01
N SER A 58 -0.53 12.70 0.91
CA SER A 58 -0.39 12.48 2.35
C SER A 58 -1.52 11.61 2.91
N ILE A 59 -2.71 11.63 2.31
CA ILE A 59 -3.84 10.78 2.73
C ILE A 59 -3.50 9.29 2.61
N PHE A 60 -2.94 8.88 1.47
CA PHE A 60 -2.55 7.50 1.25
C PHE A 60 -1.30 7.14 2.07
N VAL A 61 -0.35 8.07 2.19
CA VAL A 61 0.87 7.87 2.99
C VAL A 61 0.52 7.62 4.47
N GLN A 62 -0.38 8.43 5.05
CA GLN A 62 -0.86 8.24 6.42
C GLN A 62 -1.58 6.90 6.60
N TRP A 63 -2.47 6.55 5.66
CA TRP A 63 -3.14 5.25 5.68
C TRP A 63 -2.13 4.10 5.61
N PHE A 64 -1.15 4.19 4.71
CA PHE A 64 -0.10 3.20 4.53
C PHE A 64 0.70 3.01 5.82
N PHE A 65 1.22 4.08 6.43
CA PHE A 65 1.99 3.97 7.66
C PHE A 65 1.16 3.39 8.81
N LYS A 66 -0.09 3.84 8.97
CA LYS A 66 -0.99 3.29 9.99
C LYS A 66 -1.21 1.79 9.82
N LYS A 67 -1.47 1.34 8.58
CA LYS A 67 -1.66 -0.08 8.27
C LYS A 67 -0.36 -0.86 8.45
N TYR A 68 0.76 -0.31 8.00
CA TYR A 68 2.09 -0.93 8.08
C TYR A 68 2.50 -1.19 9.53
N VAL A 69 2.45 -0.17 10.39
CA VAL A 69 2.79 -0.30 11.82
C VAL A 69 1.85 -1.30 12.51
N LYS A 70 0.55 -1.26 12.20
CA LYS A 70 -0.41 -2.22 12.76
C LYS A 70 -0.03 -3.66 12.37
N GLU A 71 0.30 -3.89 11.10
CA GLU A 71 0.70 -5.22 10.61
C GLU A 71 1.98 -5.71 11.30
N GLN A 72 3.00 -4.86 11.42
CA GLN A 72 4.27 -5.25 12.05
C GLN A 72 4.14 -5.52 13.55
N LYS A 73 3.25 -4.81 14.26
CA LYS A 73 2.97 -5.08 15.67
C LYS A 73 2.34 -6.46 15.90
N VAL A 74 1.44 -6.88 15.02
CA VAL A 74 0.84 -8.23 15.08
C VAL A 74 1.93 -9.29 14.91
N HIS A 75 2.74 -9.17 13.86
CA HIS A 75 3.80 -10.15 13.57
C HIS A 75 4.94 -10.14 14.60
N ALA A 76 5.14 -9.06 15.35
CA ALA A 76 6.11 -9.02 16.44
C ALA A 76 5.58 -9.75 17.70
N GLY A 77 4.27 -9.70 17.94
CA GLY A 77 3.62 -10.46 19.03
C GLY A 77 3.62 -11.97 18.78
N ASP A 78 3.58 -12.40 17.52
CA ASP A 78 3.61 -13.82 17.14
C ASP A 78 5.03 -14.45 17.19
N ARG A 79 6.07 -13.65 17.47
CA ARG A 79 7.49 -14.11 17.56
C ARG A 79 8.01 -14.21 19.00
N LEU A 80 7.16 -13.99 20.00
CA LEU A 80 7.43 -14.17 21.42
C LEU A 80 6.62 -15.36 21.95
#